data_AF-A0A7H5EZK0-F1
#
_entry.id   AF-A0A7H5EZK0-F1
#
_cell.length_a   1.000
_cell.length_b   1.000
_cell.length_c   1.000
_cell.angle_alpha   90.00
_cell.angle_beta   90.00
_cell.angle_gamma   90.00
#
_symmetry.space_group_name_H-M   'P 1'
#
loop_
_entity.id
_entity.type
_entity.pdbx_description
1 polymer ?
#
loop_
_entity_poly.entity_id
_entity_poly.type
_entity_poly.pdbx_seq_one_letter_code
_entity_poly.pdbx_strand_id
1 'polypeptide(L)'
;MKFFKKLFGKNGQEPSNKPPAPDLRLEYSVMSKITLRGDEEYGQSDRYRPIAEGIYQDLTDESTAKFRMAIYYELSNDETNNQYPLEDLLDEHTVHVEDFFLEDDNNEPNRYLYGFGGNQRNLESLKTIIGKKVYNQDYFGEDGQVYVRMVVE
;
A
#
# COMPACT_ATOMS: atom_id res chain seq x y z
N MET A 1 33.74 15.98 -64.57
CA MET A 1 32.66 14.98 -64.45
C MET A 1 31.42 15.63 -63.87
N LYS A 2 30.25 15.34 -64.45
CA LYS A 2 28.91 15.83 -64.06
C LYS A 2 28.34 15.01 -62.88
N PHE A 3 27.52 15.64 -62.03
CA PHE A 3 26.15 15.23 -61.61
C PHE A 3 25.76 15.51 -60.12
N PHE A 4 24.80 16.44 -59.98
CA PHE A 4 23.70 16.59 -59.01
C PHE A 4 23.38 15.45 -58.03
N LYS A 5 22.99 15.79 -56.78
CA LYS A 5 21.57 15.96 -56.39
C LYS A 5 21.36 16.50 -54.96
N LYS A 6 20.42 17.44 -54.91
CA LYS A 6 19.71 18.07 -53.79
C LYS A 6 18.55 17.14 -53.38
N LEU A 7 18.28 16.93 -52.09
CA LEU A 7 17.05 16.42 -51.44
C LEU A 7 17.48 16.23 -49.96
N PHE A 8 17.05 16.96 -48.93
CA PHE A 8 15.72 17.38 -48.47
C PHE A 8 15.88 18.74 -47.76
N GLY A 9 15.00 19.72 -47.94
CA GLY A 9 13.74 19.75 -47.21
C GLY A 9 13.96 20.39 -45.83
N LYS A 10 14.19 21.70 -45.82
CA LYS A 10 14.31 22.53 -44.63
C LYS A 10 12.90 22.69 -44.02
N ASN A 11 12.47 21.74 -43.20
CA ASN A 11 11.38 21.95 -42.27
C ASN A 11 12.00 22.18 -40.90
N GLY A 12 12.03 23.44 -40.47
CA GLY A 12 12.31 23.78 -39.08
C GLY A 12 11.18 23.22 -38.22
N GLN A 13 11.39 22.04 -37.65
CA GLN A 13 10.88 21.77 -36.31
C GLN A 13 12.00 22.19 -35.38
N GLU A 14 11.73 23.21 -34.58
CA GLU A 14 12.52 23.45 -33.38
C GLU A 14 12.62 22.12 -32.62
N PRO A 15 13.80 21.72 -32.12
CA PRO A 15 13.86 20.61 -31.18
C PRO A 15 12.93 21.01 -30.04
N SER A 16 11.86 20.23 -29.83
CA SER A 16 10.95 20.50 -28.73
C SER A 16 11.79 20.44 -27.46
N ASN A 17 12.00 21.58 -26.80
CA ASN A 17 12.54 21.68 -25.45
C ASN A 17 11.55 21.09 -24.42
N LYS A 18 10.74 20.09 -24.79
CA LYS A 18 9.96 19.34 -23.84
C LYS A 18 10.95 18.49 -23.06
N PRO A 19 11.01 18.62 -21.72
CA PRO A 19 11.73 17.66 -20.92
C PRO A 19 11.26 16.25 -21.30
N PRO A 20 12.14 15.23 -21.28
CA PRO A 20 11.71 13.85 -21.44
C PRO A 20 10.55 13.58 -20.49
N ALA A 21 9.56 12.82 -20.96
CA ALA A 21 8.43 12.44 -20.12
C ALA A 21 8.98 11.83 -18.82
N PRO A 22 8.44 12.20 -17.65
CA PRO A 22 8.89 11.62 -16.38
C PRO A 22 8.77 10.10 -16.47
N ASP A 23 9.81 9.40 -16.03
CA ASP A 23 9.79 7.95 -15.95
C ASP A 23 8.82 7.54 -14.83
N LEU A 24 7.77 6.81 -15.18
CA LEU A 24 6.76 6.39 -14.22
C LEU A 24 7.29 5.20 -13.42
N ARG A 25 7.27 5.30 -12.09
CA ARG A 25 7.56 4.15 -11.24
C ARG A 25 6.37 3.20 -11.27
N LEU A 26 6.60 1.98 -11.75
CA LEU A 26 5.54 1.00 -11.94
C LEU A 26 5.18 0.26 -10.64
N GLU A 27 6.13 0.11 -9.73
CA GLU A 27 5.98 -0.59 -8.45
C GLU A 27 7.03 -0.05 -7.46
N TYR A 28 6.57 0.54 -6.37
CA TYR A 28 7.40 0.99 -5.23
C TYR A 28 6.57 0.95 -3.94
N SER A 29 7.20 1.08 -2.77
CA SER A 29 6.52 0.91 -1.48
C SER A 29 5.75 -0.41 -1.42
N VAL A 30 6.46 -1.52 -1.64
CA VAL A 30 5.83 -2.84 -1.82
C VAL A 30 5.61 -3.52 -0.49
N MET A 31 4.34 -3.72 -0.12
CA MET A 31 3.87 -4.52 1.01
C MET A 31 3.52 -5.94 0.53
N SER A 32 4.07 -6.95 1.20
CA SER A 32 3.90 -8.36 0.83
C SER A 32 3.82 -9.28 2.05
N LYS A 33 3.63 -10.59 1.81
CA LYS A 33 3.47 -11.62 2.86
C LYS A 33 2.43 -11.26 3.91
N ILE A 34 1.35 -10.63 3.44
CA ILE A 34 0.30 -10.09 4.28
C ILE A 34 -0.51 -11.24 4.86
N THR A 35 -0.49 -11.40 6.18
CA THR A 35 -1.13 -12.53 6.87
C THR A 35 -1.84 -12.12 8.16
N LEU A 36 -2.92 -12.82 8.48
CA LEU A 36 -3.64 -12.62 9.74
C LEU A 36 -2.86 -13.16 10.94
N ARG A 37 -2.93 -12.43 12.05
CA ARG A 37 -2.32 -12.79 13.35
C ARG A 37 -3.25 -12.58 14.55
N GLY A 38 -4.56 -12.49 14.29
CA GLY A 38 -5.54 -12.18 15.34
C GLY A 38 -5.61 -13.25 16.44
N ASP A 39 -5.36 -14.51 16.12
CA ASP A 39 -5.43 -15.60 17.09
C ASP A 39 -4.26 -15.54 18.08
N GLU A 40 -3.09 -15.16 17.60
CA GLU A 40 -1.88 -14.95 18.40
C GLU A 40 -2.02 -13.72 19.31
N GLU A 41 -2.48 -12.59 18.77
CA GLU A 41 -2.50 -11.32 19.50
C GLU A 41 -3.74 -11.10 20.37
N TYR A 42 -4.90 -11.62 19.96
CA TYR A 42 -6.17 -11.40 20.65
C TYR A 42 -6.78 -12.68 21.24
N GLY A 43 -6.47 -13.85 20.69
CA GLY A 43 -7.15 -15.11 21.01
C GLY A 43 -6.91 -15.64 22.44
N GLN A 44 -5.89 -15.16 23.14
CA GLN A 44 -5.54 -15.61 24.50
C GLN A 44 -6.13 -14.72 25.62
N SER A 45 -6.89 -13.68 25.28
CA SER A 45 -7.38 -12.69 26.23
C SER A 45 -8.90 -12.69 26.36
N ASP A 46 -9.40 -12.70 27.60
CA ASP A 46 -10.84 -12.58 27.91
C ASP A 46 -11.43 -11.22 27.51
N ARG A 47 -10.57 -10.24 27.15
CA ARG A 47 -11.00 -8.93 26.63
C ARG A 47 -11.63 -9.05 25.23
N TYR A 48 -11.23 -10.05 24.45
CA TYR A 48 -11.59 -10.15 23.05
C TYR A 48 -12.45 -11.38 22.78
N ARG A 49 -13.44 -11.22 21.92
CA ARG A 49 -14.31 -12.31 21.48
C ARG A 49 -14.18 -12.52 19.97
N PRO A 50 -13.83 -13.72 19.49
CA PRO A 50 -13.79 -13.98 18.05
C PRO A 50 -15.20 -13.85 17.46
N ILE A 51 -15.32 -13.14 16.34
CA ILE A 51 -16.59 -12.96 15.61
C ILE A 51 -16.53 -13.40 14.14
N ALA A 52 -15.33 -13.39 13.56
CA ALA A 52 -15.01 -13.93 12.25
C ALA A 52 -13.53 -14.34 12.24
N GLU A 53 -13.10 -15.10 11.23
CA GLU A 53 -11.69 -15.51 11.12
C GLU A 53 -10.77 -14.28 11.09
N GLY A 54 -9.89 -14.17 12.09
CA GLY A 54 -8.95 -13.06 12.26
C GLY A 54 -9.55 -11.76 12.81
N ILE A 55 -10.88 -11.69 13.02
CA ILE A 55 -11.55 -10.48 13.53
C ILE A 55 -12.16 -10.76 14.91
N TYR A 56 -11.82 -9.87 15.83
CA TYR A 56 -12.17 -9.96 17.23
C TYR A 56 -12.99 -8.74 17.64
N GLN A 57 -14.00 -8.92 18.48
CA GLN A 57 -14.69 -7.83 19.14
C GLN A 57 -13.98 -7.54 20.47
N ASP A 58 -13.60 -6.29 20.70
CA ASP A 58 -13.19 -5.79 22.01
C ASP A 58 -14.43 -5.62 22.90
N LEU A 59 -14.46 -6.31 24.04
CA LEU A 59 -15.57 -6.27 24.99
C LEU A 59 -15.53 -5.04 25.90
N THR A 60 -14.45 -4.27 25.87
CA THR A 60 -14.28 -3.04 26.65
C THR A 60 -14.55 -1.77 25.85
N ASP A 61 -14.60 -1.86 24.52
CA ASP A 61 -14.91 -0.75 23.61
C ASP A 61 -16.41 -0.75 23.27
N GLU A 62 -17.11 0.31 23.67
CA GLU A 62 -18.54 0.48 23.41
C GLU A 62 -18.85 1.21 22.09
N SER A 63 -17.82 1.67 21.38
CA SER A 63 -17.98 2.39 20.12
C SER A 63 -18.43 1.50 18.96
N THR A 64 -18.74 2.13 17.83
CA THR A 64 -18.99 1.42 16.57
C THR A 64 -17.73 0.81 15.95
N ALA A 65 -16.54 1.21 16.41
CA ALA A 65 -15.23 0.77 15.92
C ALA A 65 -14.56 -0.26 16.84
N LYS A 66 -15.34 -0.95 17.67
CA LYS A 66 -14.91 -1.94 18.67
C LYS A 66 -14.37 -3.27 18.15
N PHE A 67 -14.08 -3.38 16.86
CA PHE A 67 -13.51 -4.59 16.29
C PHE A 67 -12.02 -4.41 16.07
N ARG A 68 -11.27 -5.51 16.17
CA ARG A 68 -9.81 -5.57 16.09
C ARG A 68 -9.40 -6.68 15.14
N MET A 69 -8.34 -6.44 14.37
CA MET A 69 -7.71 -7.42 13.50
C MET A 69 -6.21 -7.17 13.50
N ALA A 70 -5.39 -8.21 13.64
CA ALA A 70 -3.94 -8.08 13.59
C ALA A 70 -3.42 -8.61 12.25
N ILE A 71 -2.57 -7.83 11.58
CA ILE A 71 -1.96 -8.18 10.29
C ILE A 71 -0.44 -8.06 10.39
N TYR A 72 0.24 -9.14 10.00
CA TYR A 72 1.66 -9.13 9.70
C TYR A 72 1.90 -8.85 8.22
N TYR A 73 2.94 -8.09 7.89
CA TYR A 73 3.42 -7.90 6.53
C TYR A 73 4.91 -7.56 6.49
N GLU A 74 5.48 -7.63 5.29
CA GLU A 74 6.85 -7.21 5.01
C GLU A 74 6.89 -6.11 3.95
N LEU A 75 7.75 -5.12 4.12
CA LEU A 75 8.14 -4.17 3.08
C LEU A 75 9.34 -4.70 2.28
N SER A 76 9.50 -4.22 1.04
CA SER A 76 10.69 -4.52 0.24
C SER A 76 11.97 -4.01 0.92
N ASN A 77 13.10 -4.67 0.65
CA ASN A 77 14.33 -4.46 1.43
C ASN A 77 14.96 -3.07 1.33
N ASP A 78 14.57 -2.31 0.31
CA ASP A 78 14.98 -0.93 0.07
C ASP A 78 14.05 0.10 0.74
N GLU A 79 12.92 -0.34 1.30
CA GLU A 79 11.88 0.50 1.90
C GLU A 79 11.86 0.30 3.40
N THR A 80 12.38 1.27 4.15
CA THR A 80 12.31 1.29 5.63
C THR A 80 11.20 2.21 6.13
N ASN A 81 10.48 2.89 5.23
CA ASN A 81 9.38 3.78 5.58
C ASN A 81 8.05 3.07 5.36
N ASN A 82 7.38 2.75 6.46
CA ASN A 82 6.09 2.08 6.46
C ASN A 82 4.88 3.01 6.25
N GLN A 83 5.12 4.25 5.86
CA GLN A 83 4.03 5.18 5.58
C GLN A 83 3.20 4.73 4.36
N TYR A 84 3.86 4.27 3.30
CA TYR A 84 3.20 3.80 2.08
C TYR A 84 3.51 2.31 1.87
N PRO A 85 2.52 1.48 1.51
CA PRO A 85 1.14 1.82 1.13
C PRO A 85 0.17 1.83 2.32
N LEU A 86 0.68 1.84 3.57
CA LEU A 86 -0.16 1.73 4.76
C LEU A 86 -1.21 2.85 4.86
N GLU A 87 -0.84 4.12 4.68
CA GLU A 87 -1.80 5.23 4.74
C GLU A 87 -2.93 5.06 3.73
N ASP A 88 -2.61 4.66 2.50
CA ASP A 88 -3.61 4.42 1.45
C ASP A 88 -4.56 3.26 1.83
N LEU A 89 -4.06 2.21 2.49
CA LEU A 89 -4.88 1.11 3.01
C LEU A 89 -5.82 1.56 4.13
N LEU A 90 -5.33 2.40 5.05
CA LEU A 90 -6.14 2.91 6.15
C LEU A 90 -7.31 3.74 5.62
N ASP A 91 -7.05 4.60 4.64
CA ASP A 91 -8.05 5.46 4.01
C ASP A 91 -9.06 4.66 3.17
N GLU A 92 -8.59 3.80 2.27
CA GLU A 92 -9.44 2.97 1.38
C GLU A 92 -10.40 2.08 2.19
N HIS A 93 -9.91 1.49 3.28
CA HIS A 93 -10.71 0.59 4.11
C HIS A 93 -11.40 1.29 5.28
N THR A 94 -11.14 2.59 5.50
CA THR A 94 -11.68 3.37 6.61
C THR A 94 -11.42 2.69 7.97
N VAL A 95 -10.16 2.31 8.20
CA VAL A 95 -9.66 1.65 9.42
C VAL A 95 -8.54 2.51 10.02
N HIS A 96 -8.18 2.26 11.27
CA HIS A 96 -7.06 2.95 11.92
C HIS A 96 -6.11 1.94 12.55
N VAL A 97 -4.85 2.33 12.71
CA VAL A 97 -3.91 1.57 13.55
C VAL A 97 -4.32 1.76 15.00
N GLU A 98 -4.54 0.65 15.69
CA GLU A 98 -4.85 0.60 17.12
C GLU A 98 -3.59 0.29 17.94
N ASP A 99 -2.75 -0.62 17.44
CA ASP A 99 -1.63 -1.15 18.21
C ASP A 99 -0.44 -1.54 17.31
N PHE A 100 0.75 -1.61 17.92
CA PHE A 100 2.02 -1.92 17.29
C PHE A 100 2.69 -3.07 18.06
N PHE A 101 2.53 -4.31 17.58
CA PHE A 101 3.05 -5.49 18.27
C PHE A 101 4.49 -5.82 17.88
N LEU A 102 4.84 -5.59 16.61
CA LEU A 102 6.19 -5.68 16.09
C LEU A 102 6.45 -4.46 15.21
N GLU A 103 7.42 -3.67 15.63
CA GLU A 103 7.98 -2.58 14.85
C GLU A 103 9.50 -2.63 15.02
N ASP A 104 10.21 -2.79 13.89
CA ASP A 104 11.65 -2.56 13.71
C ASP A 104 12.53 -2.87 14.93
N ASP A 105 12.85 -4.15 15.13
CA ASP A 105 14.06 -4.51 15.88
C ASP A 105 15.25 -4.43 14.91
N ASN A 106 16.40 -3.93 15.35
CA ASN A 106 17.59 -3.62 14.51
C ASN A 106 18.13 -4.82 13.67
N ASN A 107 17.52 -6.00 13.79
CA ASN A 107 17.84 -7.21 13.07
C ASN A 107 16.87 -7.52 11.89
N GLU A 108 15.66 -6.94 11.83
CA GLU A 108 14.64 -7.24 10.79
C GLU A 108 13.84 -5.99 10.35
N PRO A 109 14.48 -4.99 9.70
CA PRO A 109 13.97 -3.63 9.54
C PRO A 109 12.73 -3.43 8.65
N ASN A 110 12.14 -4.50 8.11
CA ASN A 110 11.07 -4.41 7.13
C ASN A 110 9.87 -5.30 7.48
N ARG A 111 9.74 -5.73 8.75
CA ARG A 111 8.65 -6.59 9.21
C ARG A 111 7.79 -5.85 10.21
N TYR A 112 6.48 -5.92 9.99
CA TYR A 112 5.52 -5.19 10.80
C TYR A 112 4.38 -6.11 11.21
N LEU A 113 3.94 -5.96 12.46
CA LEU A 113 2.72 -6.60 12.97
C LEU A 113 1.88 -5.55 13.68
N TYR A 114 0.83 -5.09 12.99
CA TYR A 114 -0.02 -4.00 13.46
C TYR A 114 -1.42 -4.51 13.78
N GLY A 115 -2.01 -3.94 14.82
CA GLY A 115 -3.41 -4.07 15.17
C GLY A 115 -4.23 -2.97 14.48
N PHE A 116 -5.34 -3.35 13.85
CA PHE A 116 -6.25 -2.45 13.15
C PHE A 116 -7.60 -2.40 13.85
N GLY A 117 -8.08 -1.19 14.10
CA GLY A 117 -9.40 -0.89 14.66
C GLY A 117 -10.39 -0.42 13.58
N GLY A 118 -11.65 -0.79 13.73
CA GLY A 118 -12.69 -0.39 12.79
C GLY A 118 -14.04 -1.02 13.07
N ASN A 119 -15.05 -0.67 12.26
CA ASN A 119 -16.28 -1.45 12.26
C ASN A 119 -16.05 -2.81 11.55
N GLN A 120 -16.93 -3.79 11.77
CA GLN A 120 -16.76 -5.13 11.20
C GLN A 120 -16.65 -5.11 9.67
N ARG A 121 -17.46 -4.32 8.96
CA ARG A 121 -17.46 -4.26 7.49
C ARG A 121 -16.13 -3.70 6.96
N ASN A 122 -15.57 -2.71 7.63
CA ASN A 122 -14.31 -2.08 7.24
C ASN A 122 -13.15 -3.07 7.41
N LEU A 123 -13.12 -3.82 8.51
CA LEU A 123 -12.11 -4.87 8.71
C LEU A 123 -12.26 -6.04 7.73
N GLU A 124 -13.49 -6.43 7.38
CA GLU A 124 -13.73 -7.42 6.31
C GLU A 124 -13.26 -6.89 4.94
N SER A 125 -13.37 -5.59 4.69
CA SER A 125 -12.81 -4.97 3.49
C SER A 125 -11.29 -5.01 3.49
N LEU A 126 -10.64 -4.64 4.61
CA LEU A 126 -9.19 -4.71 4.75
C LEU A 126 -8.70 -6.15 4.59
N LYS A 127 -9.42 -7.14 5.12
CA LYS A 127 -9.09 -8.58 4.99
C LYS A 127 -8.95 -9.04 3.53
N THR A 128 -9.48 -8.30 2.55
CA THR A 128 -9.31 -8.63 1.13
C THR A 128 -7.87 -8.52 0.61
N ILE A 129 -6.95 -7.91 1.37
CA ILE A 129 -5.52 -7.83 1.01
C ILE A 129 -4.70 -9.03 1.49
N ILE A 130 -5.28 -9.90 2.33
CA ILE A 130 -4.55 -11.05 2.89
C ILE A 130 -4.10 -11.98 1.76
N GLY A 131 -2.81 -12.35 1.79
CA GLY A 131 -2.17 -13.17 0.76
C GLY A 131 -1.85 -12.44 -0.55
N LYS A 132 -2.12 -11.13 -0.63
CA LYS A 132 -1.86 -10.31 -1.82
C LYS A 132 -0.57 -9.49 -1.69
N LYS A 133 -0.19 -8.87 -2.80
CA LYS A 133 0.83 -7.83 -2.86
C LYS A 133 0.14 -6.48 -2.98
N VAL A 134 0.56 -5.51 -2.16
CA VAL A 134 0.06 -4.13 -2.21
C VAL A 134 1.22 -3.20 -2.50
N TYR A 135 1.08 -2.26 -3.43
CA TYR A 135 2.16 -1.35 -3.80
C TYR A 135 1.63 -0.05 -4.37
N ASN A 136 2.49 0.97 -4.44
CA ASN A 136 2.19 2.23 -5.10
C ASN A 136 2.73 2.24 -6.55
N GLN A 137 1.99 2.91 -7.43
CA GLN A 137 2.32 3.06 -8.83
C GLN A 137 2.03 4.50 -9.31
N ASP A 138 2.96 5.05 -10.10
CA ASP A 138 2.75 6.31 -10.81
C ASP A 138 1.89 6.09 -12.08
N TYR A 139 0.96 6.99 -12.36
CA TYR A 139 0.16 7.00 -13.58
C TYR A 139 -0.11 8.42 -14.10
N PHE A 140 -0.32 8.56 -15.42
CA PHE A 140 -0.75 9.84 -16.00
C PHE A 140 -2.25 10.03 -15.84
N GLY A 141 -2.65 11.16 -15.25
CA GLY A 141 -4.02 11.62 -15.24
C GLY A 141 -4.46 12.19 -16.60
N GLU A 142 -5.76 12.44 -16.75
CA GLU A 142 -6.33 13.02 -17.98
C GLU A 142 -5.79 14.42 -18.29
N ASP A 143 -5.28 15.11 -17.28
CA ASP A 143 -4.64 16.42 -17.38
C ASP A 143 -3.14 16.35 -17.73
N GLY A 144 -2.59 15.13 -17.90
CA GLY A 144 -1.19 14.87 -18.19
C GLY A 144 -0.26 15.01 -16.97
N GLN A 145 -0.79 15.19 -15.76
CA GLN A 145 0.00 15.17 -14.53
C GLN A 145 0.24 13.74 -14.04
N VAL A 146 1.30 13.55 -13.25
CA VAL A 146 1.60 12.26 -12.62
C VAL A 146 0.92 12.18 -11.27
N TYR A 147 0.19 11.10 -11.06
CA TYR A 147 -0.49 10.77 -9.81
C TYR A 147 -0.02 9.43 -9.29
N VAL A 148 -0.25 9.19 -8.00
CA VAL A 148 0.01 7.92 -7.33
C VAL A 148 -1.30 7.20 -7.11
N ARG A 149 -1.30 5.88 -7.27
CA ARG A 149 -2.38 5.00 -6.81
C ARG A 149 -1.81 3.81 -6.06
N MET A 150 -2.58 3.31 -5.11
CA MET A 150 -2.36 1.99 -4.53
C MET A 150 -2.91 0.92 -5.48
N VAL A 151 -2.17 -0.17 -5.64
CA VAL A 151 -2.53 -1.35 -6.41
C VAL A 151 -2.51 -2.57 -5.49
N VAL A 152 -3.50 -3.44 -5.64
CA VAL A 152 -3.63 -4.70 -4.90
C VAL A 152 -3.67 -5.84 -5.92
N GLU A 153 -2.68 -6.74 -5.87
CA GLU A 153 -2.46 -7.86 -6.80
C GLU A 153 -2.56 -9.23 -6.10
#